data_AF-A0A2N2G155-F1
#
_entry.id   AF-A0A2N2G155-F1
#
_cell.length_a   1.000
_cell.length_b   1.000
_cell.length_c   1.000
_cell.angle_alpha   90.00
_cell.angle_beta   90.00
_cell.angle_gamma   90.00
#
_symmetry.space_group_name_H-M   'P 1'
#
loop_
_entity.id
_entity.type
_entity.pdbx_description
1 polymer ?
#
loop_
_entity_poly.entity_id
_entity_poly.type
_entity_poly.pdbx_seq_one_letter_code
_entity_poly.pdbx_strand_id
1 'polypeptide(L)'
;MEKKVLKSLDSLQKGDVVILLGSPLFFNPRLQEKLNQSEVQTIYMNPIDYKSDELNFSKYIKYEVGSEEGICALFLYYFVHNSTPEIQAFIEDLDVGYLSAETSVGEEELEEVVEKSNEAFNTYVLLSLDLLGHKKAENIIKILGALNQYSNVRLVIENGCSKDIETINSYNNESIDEIEELDSYDGLVICKSDAIVENQLLGGVSFSKIAKINEGDKV
;
A
#
# COMPACT_ATOMS: atom_id res chain seq x y z
N MET A 1 -21.69 7.81 -11.06
CA MET A 1 -20.66 8.87 -11.01
C MET A 1 -19.34 8.15 -11.05
N GLU A 2 -18.51 8.35 -12.07
CA GLU A 2 -17.21 7.66 -12.18
C GLU A 2 -16.34 8.03 -10.97
N LYS A 3 -15.86 7.00 -10.28
CA LYS A 3 -15.01 7.14 -9.09
C LYS A 3 -13.59 7.48 -9.53
N LYS A 4 -13.07 8.59 -9.00
CA LYS A 4 -11.73 9.07 -9.33
C LYS A 4 -10.76 8.85 -8.18
N VAL A 5 -9.50 8.54 -8.51
CA VAL A 5 -8.36 8.59 -7.60
C VAL A 5 -8.27 9.99 -6.99
N LEU A 6 -8.18 10.04 -5.68
CA LEU A 6 -8.03 11.28 -4.91
C LEU A 6 -6.57 11.69 -4.87
N LYS A 7 -6.31 13.00 -4.82
CA LYS A 7 -4.94 13.56 -4.73
C LYS A 7 -4.49 13.85 -3.29
N SER A 8 -5.39 13.69 -2.32
CA SER A 8 -5.20 14.04 -0.92
C SER A 8 -6.36 13.48 -0.08
N LEU A 9 -6.13 13.29 1.22
CA LEU A 9 -7.14 12.81 2.18
C LEU A 9 -7.97 13.96 2.80
N ASP A 10 -8.53 14.89 2.04
CA ASP A 10 -9.02 16.19 2.57
C ASP A 10 -10.18 16.13 3.58
N SER A 11 -10.98 15.06 3.55
CA SER A 11 -12.11 14.88 4.45
C SER A 11 -12.06 13.49 5.08
N LEU A 12 -11.34 13.40 6.20
CA LEU A 12 -11.36 12.22 7.08
C LEU A 12 -12.31 12.46 8.24
N GLN A 13 -13.06 11.43 8.61
CA GLN A 13 -13.95 11.46 9.77
C GLN A 13 -13.85 10.16 10.56
N LYS A 14 -14.14 10.24 11.86
CA LYS A 14 -14.25 9.07 12.73
C LYS A 14 -15.20 8.04 12.12
N GLY A 15 -14.74 6.78 12.04
CA GLY A 15 -15.44 5.69 11.37
C GLY A 15 -14.95 5.40 9.95
N ASP A 16 -14.08 6.24 9.39
CA ASP A 16 -13.31 5.88 8.19
C ASP A 16 -12.13 4.96 8.55
N VAL A 17 -11.69 4.18 7.56
CA VAL A 17 -10.46 3.36 7.58
C VAL A 17 -9.49 3.89 6.53
N VAL A 18 -8.21 4.01 6.90
CA VAL A 18 -7.13 4.39 5.98
C VAL A 18 -6.07 3.29 5.97
N ILE A 19 -5.88 2.67 4.81
CA ILE A 19 -4.80 1.72 4.53
C ILE A 19 -3.67 2.49 3.85
N LEU A 20 -2.49 2.47 4.43
CA LEU A 20 -1.29 3.14 3.91
C LEU A 20 -0.36 2.08 3.35
N LEU A 21 -0.16 2.04 2.04
CA LEU A 21 0.69 1.05 1.37
C LEU A 21 2.00 1.67 0.90
N GLY A 22 3.10 1.22 1.49
CA GLY A 22 4.47 1.56 1.10
C GLY A 22 4.94 2.98 1.47
N SER A 23 4.04 3.91 1.79
CA SER A 23 4.42 5.31 2.08
C SER A 23 5.03 5.42 3.47
N PRO A 24 6.32 5.75 3.64
CA PRO A 24 6.88 5.94 4.97
C PRO A 24 6.33 7.24 5.57
N LEU A 25 5.47 7.14 6.59
CA LEU A 25 4.79 8.31 7.18
C LEU A 25 5.77 9.35 7.74
N PHE A 26 6.96 8.94 8.15
CA PHE A 26 8.03 9.85 8.54
C PHE A 26 8.37 10.88 7.45
N PHE A 27 8.25 10.52 6.17
CA PHE A 27 8.46 11.45 5.07
C PHE A 27 7.29 12.40 4.81
N ASN A 28 6.18 12.23 5.53
CA ASN A 28 5.01 13.08 5.42
C ASN A 28 4.43 13.44 6.80
N PRO A 29 5.13 14.31 7.58
CA PRO A 29 4.67 14.71 8.91
C PRO A 29 3.27 15.35 8.90
N ARG A 30 2.89 16.02 7.80
CA ARG A 30 1.56 16.62 7.63
C ARG A 30 0.47 15.55 7.55
N LEU A 31 0.70 14.49 6.78
CA LEU A 31 -0.21 13.36 6.71
C LEU A 31 -0.31 12.66 8.06
N GLN A 32 0.82 12.45 8.74
CA GLN A 32 0.84 11.87 10.08
C GLN A 32 0.03 12.70 11.08
N GLU A 33 0.23 14.02 11.14
CA GLU A 33 -0.54 14.91 11.99
C GLU A 33 -2.04 14.82 11.68
N LYS A 34 -2.39 14.80 10.40
CA LYS A 34 -3.78 14.71 9.93
C LYS A 34 -4.45 13.40 10.34
N LEU A 35 -3.77 12.27 10.19
CA LEU A 35 -4.27 10.96 10.61
C LEU A 35 -4.49 10.95 12.13
N ASN A 36 -3.52 11.43 12.90
CA ASN A 36 -3.60 11.53 14.36
C ASN A 36 -4.77 12.40 14.84
N GLN A 37 -5.04 13.53 14.16
CA GLN A 37 -6.15 14.44 14.50
C GLN A 37 -7.53 13.89 14.12
N SER A 38 -7.60 13.01 13.11
CA SER A 38 -8.87 12.53 12.54
C SER A 38 -9.53 11.37 13.30
N GLU A 39 -8.84 10.74 14.25
CA GLU A 39 -9.29 9.53 14.97
C GLU A 39 -9.77 8.38 14.05
N VAL A 40 -9.25 8.31 12.82
CA VAL A 40 -9.54 7.20 11.89
C VAL A 40 -8.77 5.95 12.26
N GLN A 41 -9.29 4.78 11.87
CA GLN A 41 -8.52 3.56 11.97
C GLN A 41 -7.46 3.54 10.87
N THR A 42 -6.18 3.53 11.26
CA THR A 42 -5.06 3.52 10.32
C THR A 42 -4.40 2.15 10.29
N ILE A 43 -4.35 1.54 9.12
CA ILE A 43 -3.66 0.28 8.84
C ILE A 43 -2.39 0.64 8.08
N TYR A 44 -1.24 0.43 8.70
CA TYR A 44 0.06 0.79 8.13
C TYR A 44 0.72 -0.44 7.52
N MET A 45 0.90 -0.45 6.19
CA MET A 45 1.56 -1.53 5.46
C MET A 45 2.88 -1.00 4.89
N ASN A 46 4.01 -1.52 5.37
CA ASN A 46 5.33 -1.03 4.96
C ASN A 46 6.41 -2.12 5.11
N PRO A 47 7.38 -2.23 4.17
CA PRO A 47 8.42 -3.26 4.28
C PRO A 47 9.44 -2.92 5.38
N ILE A 48 9.52 -1.65 5.79
CA ILE A 48 10.39 -1.19 6.86
C ILE A 48 9.61 -1.18 8.17
N ASP A 49 10.10 -1.93 9.15
CA ASP A 49 9.59 -1.95 10.52
C ASP A 49 10.02 -0.68 11.27
N TYR A 50 9.41 0.44 10.88
CA TYR A 50 9.59 1.73 11.52
C TYR A 50 8.61 1.89 12.68
N LYS A 51 9.15 2.19 13.86
CA LYS A 51 8.37 2.52 15.04
C LYS A 51 8.70 3.96 15.43
N SER A 52 7.72 4.84 15.28
CA SER A 52 7.73 6.15 15.92
C SER A 52 6.62 6.17 16.96
N ASP A 53 6.93 6.67 18.16
CA ASP A 53 5.94 6.87 19.22
C ASP A 53 4.86 7.89 18.80
N GLU A 54 5.09 8.65 17.74
CA GLU A 54 4.16 9.62 17.16
C GLU A 54 3.19 8.99 16.13
N LEU A 55 3.39 7.72 15.75
CA LEU A 55 2.55 7.02 14.77
C LEU A 55 1.49 6.17 15.47
N ASN A 56 0.24 6.64 15.43
CA ASN A 56 -0.89 5.90 15.97
C ASN A 56 -1.61 5.13 14.87
N PHE A 57 -1.21 3.87 14.67
CA PHE A 57 -1.90 2.93 13.77
C PHE A 57 -2.59 1.82 14.58
N SER A 58 -3.75 1.37 14.09
CA SER A 58 -4.51 0.28 14.70
C SER A 58 -3.96 -1.11 14.34
N LYS A 59 -3.28 -1.22 13.18
CA LYS A 59 -2.59 -2.43 12.73
C LYS A 59 -1.36 -2.03 11.91
N TYR A 60 -0.28 -2.75 12.12
CA TYR A 60 0.89 -2.68 11.25
C TYR A 60 1.09 -4.05 10.60
N ILE A 61 1.26 -4.05 9.28
CA ILE A 61 1.54 -5.24 8.48
C ILE A 61 2.88 -5.00 7.80
N LYS A 62 3.86 -5.83 8.14
CA LYS A 62 5.13 -5.84 7.43
C LYS A 62 4.98 -6.72 6.19
N TYR A 63 5.50 -6.27 5.06
CA TYR A 63 5.49 -7.05 3.82
C TYR A 63 6.90 -7.11 3.20
N GLU A 64 7.07 -7.98 2.22
CA GLU A 64 8.34 -8.18 1.52
C GLU A 64 8.61 -7.08 0.49
N VAL A 65 9.80 -6.47 0.50
CA VAL A 65 10.07 -5.35 -0.42
C VAL A 65 10.02 -5.81 -1.87
N GLY A 66 9.43 -5.01 -2.77
CA GLY A 66 9.29 -5.42 -4.18
C GLY A 66 8.12 -6.38 -4.44
N SER A 67 7.39 -6.80 -3.40
CA SER A 67 6.21 -7.66 -3.53
C SER A 67 4.91 -6.86 -3.75
N GLU A 68 4.97 -5.55 -4.05
CA GLU A 68 3.81 -4.66 -4.08
C GLU A 68 2.80 -5.02 -5.18
N GLU A 69 3.26 -5.63 -6.27
CA GLU A 69 2.38 -6.18 -7.31
C GLU A 69 1.48 -7.29 -6.74
N GLY A 70 2.06 -8.24 -5.99
CA GLY A 70 1.33 -9.29 -5.31
C GLY A 70 0.33 -8.75 -4.28
N ILE A 71 0.71 -7.72 -3.51
CA ILE A 71 -0.20 -7.08 -2.55
C ILE A 71 -1.38 -6.42 -3.27
N CYS A 72 -1.14 -5.74 -4.39
CA CYS A 72 -2.21 -5.14 -5.17
C CYS A 72 -3.14 -6.22 -5.77
N ALA A 73 -2.61 -7.37 -6.19
CA ALA A 73 -3.41 -8.50 -6.65
C ALA A 73 -4.26 -9.09 -5.52
N LEU A 74 -3.69 -9.25 -4.32
CA LEU A 74 -4.45 -9.65 -3.12
C LEU A 74 -5.55 -8.63 -2.79
N PHE A 75 -5.28 -7.33 -2.92
CA PHE A 75 -6.34 -6.32 -2.74
C PHE A 75 -7.48 -6.49 -3.74
N LEU A 76 -7.21 -6.86 -5.00
CA LEU A 76 -8.30 -7.21 -5.92
C LEU A 76 -9.11 -8.40 -5.40
N TYR A 77 -8.44 -9.49 -5.03
CA TYR A 77 -9.09 -10.69 -4.51
C TYR A 77 -10.02 -10.38 -3.33
N TYR A 78 -9.54 -9.57 -2.38
CA TYR A 78 -10.23 -9.30 -1.14
C TYR A 78 -11.31 -8.21 -1.23
N PHE A 79 -11.14 -7.19 -2.09
CA PHE A 79 -12.05 -6.03 -2.15
C PHE A 79 -12.99 -6.03 -3.36
N VAL A 80 -12.78 -6.87 -4.36
CA VAL A 80 -13.61 -6.94 -5.57
C VAL A 80 -14.51 -8.18 -5.51
N HIS A 81 -15.82 -7.95 -5.42
CA HIS A 81 -16.82 -9.03 -5.39
C HIS A 81 -17.64 -9.14 -6.67
N ASN A 82 -17.62 -8.13 -7.53
CA ASN A 82 -18.32 -8.12 -8.82
C ASN A 82 -17.48 -7.34 -9.84
N SER A 83 -17.15 -7.99 -10.96
CA SER A 83 -16.34 -7.40 -12.03
C SER A 83 -16.75 -7.95 -13.41
N THR A 84 -15.99 -7.65 -14.46
CA THR A 84 -16.18 -8.33 -15.76
C THR A 84 -15.69 -9.78 -15.70
N PRO A 85 -16.15 -10.66 -16.60
CA PRO A 85 -15.69 -12.05 -16.63
C PRO A 85 -14.17 -12.18 -16.70
N GLU A 86 -13.49 -11.27 -17.40
CA GLU A 86 -12.03 -11.29 -17.54
C GLU A 86 -11.32 -10.99 -16.22
N ILE A 87 -11.78 -9.98 -15.47
CA ILE A 87 -11.20 -9.62 -14.16
C ILE A 87 -11.56 -10.67 -13.11
N GLN A 88 -12.76 -11.21 -13.17
CA GLN A 88 -13.18 -12.29 -12.30
C GLN A 88 -12.32 -13.55 -12.54
N ALA A 89 -12.05 -13.90 -13.79
CA ALA A 89 -11.16 -15.01 -14.13
C ALA A 89 -9.73 -14.79 -13.63
N PHE A 90 -9.18 -13.58 -13.77
CA PHE A 90 -7.88 -13.24 -13.19
C PHE A 90 -7.86 -13.44 -11.68
N ILE A 91 -8.88 -12.93 -10.96
CA ILE A 91 -8.98 -13.06 -9.50
C ILE A 91 -9.10 -14.53 -9.07
N GLU A 92 -9.87 -15.33 -9.79
CA GLU A 92 -10.07 -16.77 -9.50
C GLU A 92 -8.84 -17.63 -9.78
N ASP A 93 -7.93 -17.17 -10.63
CA ASP A 93 -6.68 -17.86 -10.97
C ASP A 93 -5.53 -17.49 -10.00
N LEU A 94 -5.71 -16.50 -9.12
CA LEU A 94 -4.69 -16.13 -8.13
C LEU A 94 -4.45 -17.26 -7.14
N ASP A 95 -3.18 -17.67 -7.03
CA ASP A 95 -2.72 -18.50 -5.91
C ASP A 95 -2.50 -17.62 -4.67
N VAL A 96 -3.59 -17.44 -3.91
CA VAL A 96 -3.59 -16.61 -2.69
C VAL A 96 -2.58 -17.11 -1.67
N GLY A 97 -2.44 -18.42 -1.51
CA GLY A 97 -1.50 -19.02 -0.55
C GLY A 97 -0.04 -18.73 -0.92
N TYR A 98 0.29 -18.84 -2.21
CA TYR A 98 1.60 -18.43 -2.73
C TYR A 98 1.85 -16.93 -2.53
N LEU A 99 0.93 -16.07 -2.95
CA LEU A 99 1.09 -14.62 -2.83
C LEU A 99 1.21 -14.17 -1.37
N SER A 100 0.43 -14.74 -0.46
CA SER A 100 0.54 -14.46 0.97
C SER A 100 1.89 -14.90 1.54
N ALA A 101 2.43 -16.04 1.10
CA ALA A 101 3.74 -16.50 1.52
C ALA A 101 4.87 -15.56 1.02
N GLU A 102 4.87 -15.20 -0.26
CA GLU A 102 5.93 -14.39 -0.87
C GLU A 102 5.86 -12.90 -0.46
N THR A 103 4.65 -12.34 -0.31
CA THR A 103 4.48 -10.96 0.16
C THR A 103 4.71 -10.81 1.66
N SER A 104 4.81 -11.92 2.40
CA SER A 104 4.80 -11.96 3.87
C SER A 104 3.53 -11.35 4.50
N VAL A 105 2.44 -11.19 3.75
CA VAL A 105 1.16 -10.70 4.25
C VAL A 105 0.22 -11.89 4.44
N GLY A 106 -0.13 -12.19 5.70
CA GLY A 106 -1.00 -13.32 6.01
C GLY A 106 -2.44 -13.12 5.51
N GLU A 107 -3.07 -14.21 5.08
CA GLU A 107 -4.49 -14.22 4.68
C GLU A 107 -5.39 -13.68 5.80
N GLU A 108 -5.20 -14.15 7.04
CA GLU A 108 -5.93 -13.68 8.23
C GLU A 108 -5.75 -12.17 8.46
N GLU A 109 -4.57 -11.61 8.15
CA GLU A 109 -4.34 -10.18 8.31
C GLU A 109 -5.13 -9.36 7.30
N LEU A 110 -5.27 -9.83 6.06
CA LEU A 110 -6.07 -9.19 5.03
C LEU A 110 -7.57 -9.37 5.28
N GLU A 111 -8.01 -10.53 5.77
CA GLU A 111 -9.39 -10.74 6.18
C GLU A 111 -9.80 -9.75 7.28
N GLU A 112 -8.97 -9.55 8.31
CA GLU A 112 -9.22 -8.53 9.33
C GLU A 112 -9.27 -7.10 8.76
N VAL A 113 -8.46 -6.81 7.74
CA VAL A 113 -8.45 -5.50 7.05
C VAL A 113 -9.78 -5.31 6.32
N VAL A 114 -10.25 -6.32 5.59
CA VAL A 114 -11.53 -6.30 4.87
C VAL A 114 -12.71 -6.17 5.83
N GLU A 115 -12.71 -6.89 6.95
CA GLU A 115 -13.75 -6.78 7.97
C GLU A 115 -13.88 -5.34 8.48
N LYS A 116 -12.76 -4.73 8.89
CA LYS A 116 -12.73 -3.32 9.32
C LYS A 116 -13.20 -2.38 8.21
N SER A 117 -12.79 -2.63 6.97
CA SER A 117 -13.20 -1.85 5.82
C SER A 117 -14.69 -1.95 5.49
N ASN A 118 -15.32 -3.11 5.75
CA ASN A 118 -16.76 -3.33 5.57
C ASN A 118 -17.60 -2.64 6.64
N GLU A 119 -17.06 -2.46 7.84
CA GLU A 119 -17.68 -1.69 8.92
C GLU A 119 -17.49 -0.17 8.79
N ALA A 120 -16.55 0.25 7.94
CA ALA A 120 -16.16 1.65 7.79
C ALA A 120 -17.17 2.47 6.98
N PHE A 121 -17.26 3.77 7.27
CA PHE A 121 -18.01 4.71 6.43
C PHE A 121 -17.37 4.88 5.05
N ASN A 122 -16.04 4.99 5.02
CA ASN A 122 -15.24 4.98 3.81
C ASN A 122 -13.94 4.22 4.09
N THR A 123 -13.49 3.45 3.11
CA THR A 123 -12.14 2.88 3.10
C THR A 123 -11.30 3.64 2.10
N TYR A 124 -10.16 4.17 2.55
CA TYR A 124 -9.16 4.82 1.70
C TYR A 124 -7.92 3.93 1.60
N VAL A 125 -7.35 3.80 0.41
CA VAL A 125 -6.04 3.17 0.19
C VAL A 125 -5.11 4.25 -0.32
N LEU A 126 -4.20 4.72 0.53
CA LEU A 126 -3.15 5.66 0.15
C LEU A 126 -1.93 4.87 -0.32
N LEU A 127 -1.51 5.13 -1.56
CA LEU A 127 -0.43 4.43 -2.23
C LEU A 127 0.83 5.31 -2.25
N SER A 128 1.99 4.74 -1.93
CA SER A 128 3.28 5.41 -2.16
C SER A 128 3.51 5.65 -3.65
N LEU A 129 4.27 6.71 -3.97
CA LEU A 129 4.77 6.92 -5.32
C LEU A 129 5.79 5.86 -5.74
N ASP A 130 6.43 5.18 -4.79
CA ASP A 130 7.39 4.12 -5.07
C ASP A 130 6.75 2.95 -5.83
N LEU A 131 5.45 2.69 -5.62
CA LEU A 131 4.70 1.68 -6.38
C LEU A 131 4.65 2.01 -7.87
N LEU A 132 4.62 3.30 -8.23
CA LEU A 132 4.62 3.75 -9.63
C LEU A 132 6.03 3.72 -10.25
N GLY A 133 7.07 3.62 -9.43
CA GLY A 133 8.46 3.40 -9.86
C GLY A 133 8.87 1.92 -9.88
N HIS A 134 7.98 1.01 -9.51
CA HIS A 134 8.26 -0.41 -9.41
C HIS A 134 8.58 -1.04 -10.78
N LYS A 135 9.38 -2.12 -10.81
CA LYS A 135 9.72 -2.85 -12.06
C LYS A 135 8.47 -3.36 -12.82
N LYS A 136 7.36 -3.56 -12.10
CA LYS A 136 6.06 -4.00 -12.59
C LYS A 136 5.00 -2.90 -12.55
N ALA A 137 5.40 -1.62 -12.55
CA ALA A 137 4.50 -0.47 -12.42
C ALA A 137 3.36 -0.49 -13.44
N GLU A 138 3.60 -0.90 -14.69
CA GLU A 138 2.55 -0.99 -15.71
C GLU A 138 1.41 -1.95 -15.30
N ASN A 139 1.75 -3.13 -14.78
CA ASN A 139 0.74 -4.10 -14.34
C ASN A 139 0.06 -3.65 -13.04
N ILE A 140 0.84 -3.09 -12.09
CA ILE A 140 0.30 -2.47 -10.87
C ILE A 140 -0.75 -1.40 -11.22
N ILE A 141 -0.50 -0.54 -12.21
CA ILE A 141 -1.45 0.49 -12.63
C ILE A 141 -2.75 -0.12 -13.17
N LYS A 142 -2.68 -1.23 -13.92
CA LYS A 142 -3.88 -1.96 -14.39
C LYS A 142 -4.67 -2.55 -13.21
N ILE A 143 -3.97 -3.19 -12.27
CA ILE A 143 -4.55 -3.76 -11.04
C ILE A 143 -5.26 -2.65 -10.22
N LEU A 144 -4.60 -1.50 -10.03
CA LEU A 144 -5.18 -0.36 -9.35
C LEU A 144 -6.37 0.24 -10.11
N GLY A 145 -6.35 0.24 -11.45
CA GLY A 145 -7.47 0.61 -12.30
C GLY A 145 -8.70 -0.25 -12.04
N ALA A 146 -8.52 -1.58 -12.09
CA ALA A 146 -9.56 -2.54 -11.76
C ALA A 146 -10.06 -2.37 -10.32
N LEU A 147 -9.14 -2.19 -9.35
CA LEU A 147 -9.50 -2.00 -7.95
C LEU A 147 -10.32 -0.72 -7.77
N ASN A 148 -9.93 0.39 -8.40
CA ASN A 148 -10.67 1.65 -8.33
C ASN A 148 -12.07 1.50 -8.93
N GLN A 149 -12.21 0.78 -10.04
CA GLN A 149 -13.46 0.60 -10.77
C GLN A 149 -14.43 -0.38 -10.10
N TYR A 150 -13.94 -1.49 -9.56
CA TYR A 150 -14.77 -2.64 -9.14
C TYR A 150 -14.90 -2.82 -7.62
N SER A 151 -14.23 -2.00 -6.82
CA SER A 151 -14.38 -2.01 -5.36
C SER A 151 -14.98 -0.72 -4.82
N ASN A 152 -15.32 -0.73 -3.53
CA ASN A 152 -15.70 0.48 -2.79
C ASN A 152 -14.51 1.27 -2.23
N VAL A 153 -13.26 0.77 -2.38
CA VAL A 153 -12.08 1.43 -1.78
C VAL A 153 -11.66 2.68 -2.54
N ARG A 154 -11.47 3.81 -1.86
CA ARG A 154 -11.07 5.08 -2.48
C ARG A 154 -9.56 5.16 -2.57
N LEU A 155 -9.01 5.04 -3.78
CA LEU A 155 -7.57 5.18 -3.98
C LEU A 155 -7.13 6.63 -3.81
N VAL A 156 -6.00 6.82 -3.15
CA VAL A 156 -5.38 8.13 -2.93
C VAL A 156 -3.91 8.05 -3.33
N ILE A 157 -3.47 9.00 -4.15
CA ILE A 157 -2.06 9.14 -4.55
C ILE A 157 -1.67 10.60 -4.37
N GLU A 158 -0.93 10.89 -3.30
CA GLU A 158 -0.38 12.23 -3.06
C GLU A 158 0.83 12.47 -3.95
N ASN A 159 0.90 13.63 -4.61
CA ASN A 159 2.01 14.04 -5.49
C ASN A 159 2.28 13.11 -6.69
N GLY A 160 1.32 12.26 -7.08
CA GLY A 160 1.45 11.39 -8.24
C GLY A 160 1.52 12.13 -9.58
N CYS A 161 2.21 11.54 -10.55
CA CYS A 161 2.23 12.04 -11.92
C CYS A 161 0.81 12.02 -12.49
N SER A 162 0.40 13.10 -13.19
CA SER A 162 -0.93 13.19 -13.79
C SER A 162 -1.23 12.03 -14.73
N LYS A 163 -0.22 11.51 -15.45
CA LYS A 163 -0.39 10.42 -16.42
C LYS A 163 -0.81 9.10 -15.77
N ASP A 164 -0.17 8.71 -14.67
CA ASP A 164 -0.47 7.43 -14.01
C ASP A 164 -1.85 7.48 -13.36
N ILE A 165 -2.18 8.61 -12.72
CA ILE A 165 -3.50 8.86 -12.15
C ILE A 165 -4.58 8.85 -13.24
N GLU A 166 -4.33 9.47 -14.40
CA GLU A 166 -5.25 9.45 -15.54
C GLU A 166 -5.44 8.04 -16.09
N THR A 167 -4.37 7.24 -16.14
CA THR A 167 -4.42 5.83 -16.59
C THR A 167 -5.30 5.00 -15.65
N ILE A 168 -5.10 5.10 -14.33
CA ILE A 168 -5.95 4.40 -13.33
C ILE A 168 -7.41 4.84 -13.45
N ASN A 169 -7.67 6.15 -13.64
CA ASN A 169 -9.03 6.68 -13.75
C ASN A 169 -9.74 6.32 -15.05
N SER A 170 -8.99 6.06 -16.12
CA SER A 170 -9.52 5.73 -17.45
C SER A 170 -9.38 4.26 -17.81
N TYR A 171 -9.07 3.42 -16.82
CA TYR A 171 -9.01 1.98 -16.94
C TYR A 171 -10.25 1.46 -17.67
N ASN A 172 -10.05 0.64 -18.68
CA ASN A 172 -11.10 0.20 -19.59
C ASN A 172 -11.17 -1.34 -19.70
N ASN A 173 -10.84 -2.02 -18.60
CA ASN A 173 -10.75 -3.48 -18.53
C ASN A 173 -9.63 -4.03 -19.42
N GLU A 174 -8.52 -3.30 -19.50
CA GLU A 174 -7.30 -3.85 -20.07
C GLU A 174 -6.91 -5.13 -19.33
N SER A 175 -6.42 -6.13 -20.07
CA SER A 175 -5.94 -7.38 -19.49
C SER A 175 -4.83 -7.11 -18.48
N ILE A 176 -5.04 -7.58 -17.25
CA ILE A 176 -4.03 -7.66 -16.22
C ILE A 176 -3.11 -8.83 -16.59
N ASP A 177 -1.81 -8.61 -16.48
CA ASP A 177 -0.82 -9.65 -16.75
C ASP A 177 -0.76 -10.60 -15.54
N GLU A 178 -0.53 -11.90 -15.79
CA GLU A 178 -0.34 -12.89 -14.71
C GLU A 178 0.75 -12.43 -13.74
N ILE A 179 0.56 -12.72 -12.45
CA ILE A 179 1.56 -12.38 -11.45
C ILE A 179 2.73 -13.35 -11.58
N GLU A 180 3.83 -12.87 -12.14
CA GLU A 180 5.08 -13.62 -12.22
C GLU A 180 5.64 -13.93 -10.83
N GLU A 181 6.65 -14.81 -10.75
CA GLU A 181 7.38 -15.06 -9.51
C GLU A 181 7.87 -13.74 -8.90
N LEU A 182 7.48 -13.52 -7.64
CA LEU A 182 7.88 -12.34 -6.89
C LEU A 182 9.35 -12.47 -6.50
N ASP A 183 10.08 -11.35 -6.52
CA ASP A 183 11.48 -11.36 -6.08
C ASP A 183 11.51 -11.61 -4.58
N SER A 184 12.30 -12.59 -4.15
CA SER A 184 12.59 -12.78 -2.74
C SER A 184 13.74 -11.85 -2.32
N TYR A 185 13.53 -11.14 -1.21
CA TYR A 185 14.53 -10.26 -0.61
C TYR A 185 14.92 -10.75 0.79
N ASP A 186 15.96 -11.60 0.85
CA ASP A 186 16.53 -12.10 2.11
C ASP A 186 17.35 -11.06 2.92
N GLY A 187 17.22 -9.78 2.57
CA GLY A 187 18.06 -8.69 3.04
C GLY A 187 17.42 -7.83 4.13
N LEU A 188 18.08 -6.71 4.43
CA LEU A 188 17.50 -5.65 5.25
C LEU A 188 17.27 -4.42 4.39
N VAL A 189 16.12 -3.80 4.58
CA VAL A 189 15.72 -2.61 3.83
C VAL A 189 16.10 -1.37 4.61
N ILE A 190 16.80 -0.47 3.93
CA ILE A 190 17.01 0.90 4.37
C ILE A 190 16.46 1.84 3.31
N CYS A 191 15.79 2.90 3.74
CA CYS A 191 15.35 3.96 2.86
C CYS A 191 16.31 5.14 2.94
N LYS A 192 16.61 5.72 1.78
CA LYS A 192 17.28 7.02 1.68
C LYS A 192 16.32 7.97 0.99
N SER A 193 16.06 9.12 1.61
CA SER A 193 15.30 10.19 0.99
C SER A 193 16.19 11.40 0.79
N ASP A 194 16.30 11.85 -0.46
CA ASP A 194 17.00 13.09 -0.79
C ASP A 194 16.16 14.33 -0.41
N ALA A 195 14.89 14.16 -0.01
CA ALA A 195 13.93 15.26 0.17
C ALA A 195 13.87 15.84 1.59
N ILE A 196 14.26 15.08 2.63
CA ILE A 196 14.02 15.49 4.03
C ILE A 196 15.30 15.75 4.80
N VAL A 197 16.29 14.86 4.71
CA VAL A 197 17.58 15.08 5.36
C VAL A 197 18.70 14.50 4.50
N GLU A 198 19.44 15.37 3.81
CA GLU A 198 20.63 14.97 3.05
C GLU A 198 21.56 14.13 3.94
N ASN A 199 22.00 12.99 3.41
CA ASN A 199 22.95 12.07 4.06
C ASN A 199 22.43 11.32 5.31
N GLN A 200 21.11 11.13 5.44
CA GLN A 200 20.56 10.18 6.42
C GLN A 200 20.03 8.91 5.76
N LEU A 201 20.22 7.78 6.45
CA LEU A 201 19.64 6.48 6.12
C LEU A 201 18.58 6.15 7.17
N LEU A 202 17.38 5.81 6.70
CA LEU A 202 16.30 5.33 7.55
C LEU A 202 16.31 3.80 7.52
N GLY A 203 16.72 3.18 8.61
CA GLY A 203 16.60 1.74 8.81
C GLY A 203 15.48 1.41 9.79
N GLY A 204 14.84 0.27 9.58
CA GLY A 204 13.88 -0.28 10.55
C GLY A 204 14.56 -0.82 11.82
N VAL A 205 13.74 -1.21 12.81
CA VAL A 205 14.22 -1.80 14.07
C VAL A 205 15.00 -3.10 13.82
N SER A 206 14.62 -3.85 12.79
CA SER A 206 15.36 -5.06 12.38
C SER A 206 16.76 -4.73 11.87
N PHE A 207 16.90 -3.64 11.09
CA PHE A 207 18.19 -3.19 10.58
C PHE A 207 19.14 -2.80 11.71
N SER A 208 18.68 -1.98 12.66
CA SER A 208 19.53 -1.51 13.77
C SER A 208 20.09 -2.66 14.62
N LYS A 209 19.26 -3.68 14.89
CA LYS A 209 19.67 -4.87 15.65
C LYS A 209 20.74 -5.70 14.94
N ILE A 210 20.60 -5.93 13.64
CA ILE A 210 21.53 -6.77 12.88
C ILE A 210 22.83 -6.02 12.59
N ALA A 211 22.73 -4.74 12.19
CA ALA A 211 23.88 -3.88 11.95
C ALA A 211 24.60 -3.47 13.25
N LYS A 212 23.98 -3.68 14.42
CA LYS A 212 24.48 -3.26 15.75
C LYS A 212 24.75 -1.76 15.83
N ILE A 213 23.86 -0.98 15.24
CA ILE A 213 23.91 0.48 15.25
C ILE A 213 22.72 1.04 16.05
N ASN A 214 22.90 2.24 16.57
CA ASN A 214 21.86 3.03 17.23
C ASN A 214 21.47 4.24 16.37
N GLU A 215 20.36 4.87 16.73
CA GLU A 215 19.96 6.13 16.12
C GLU A 215 21.06 7.19 16.26
N GLY A 216 21.42 7.84 15.14
CA GLY A 216 22.47 8.86 15.08
C GLY A 216 23.89 8.34 14.85
N ASP A 217 24.09 7.01 14.78
CA ASP A 217 25.38 6.43 14.42
C ASP A 217 25.79 6.81 12.98
N LYS A 218 27.10 6.99 12.77
CA LYS A 218 27.67 7.21 11.43
C LYS A 218 28.02 5.86 10.81
N VAL A 219 27.48 5.62 9.61
CA VAL A 219 27.70 4.44 8.78
C VAL A 219 28.41 4.79 7.48
#